data_AF-A0A9P6JVG3-F1
#
_entry.id   AF-A0A9P6JVG3-F1
#
_cell.length_a   1.000
_cell.length_b   1.000
_cell.length_c   1.000
_cell.angle_alpha   90.00
_cell.angle_beta   90.00
_cell.angle_gamma   90.00
#
_symmetry.space_group_name_H-M   'P 1'
#
loop_
_entity.id
_entity.type
_entity.pdbx_description
1 polymer ?
#
loop_
_entity_poly.entity_id
_entity_poly.type
_entity_poly.pdbx_seq_one_letter_code
_entity_poly.pdbx_strand_id
1 'polypeptide(L)'
;MQISKVWLVNRTISRLSNAQSSTGLRPTFPQSERKKMEGMGEDFRPPWVYVGTRLISFVVIPAVGLYSVFLYDFGTQNHVFTPVRRWTANAFSSFFTLSSEEKKLLQQEQDVGQGYTKP
;
A
#
# COMPACT_ATOMS: atom_id res chain seq x y z
N MET A 1 52.52 -32.09 23.04
CA MET A 1 51.16 -31.56 22.79
C MET A 1 50.74 -31.96 21.39
N GLN A 2 49.92 -33.01 21.30
CA GLN A 2 49.46 -33.64 20.07
C GLN A 2 48.00 -34.01 20.33
N ILE A 3 47.05 -33.31 19.69
CA ILE A 3 45.68 -33.80 19.59
C ILE A 3 45.23 -33.56 18.16
N SER A 4 45.40 -34.63 17.40
CA SER A 4 44.89 -34.82 16.05
C SER A 4 43.38 -35.10 16.06
N LYS A 5 42.80 -35.06 14.85
CA LYS A 5 41.63 -35.82 14.37
C LYS A 5 40.28 -35.10 14.44
N VAL A 6 40.05 -34.29 13.41
CA VAL A 6 38.75 -34.14 12.76
C VAL A 6 38.45 -35.46 12.01
N TRP A 7 37.46 -36.18 12.50
CA TRP A 7 36.72 -37.31 11.90
C TRP A 7 35.45 -37.36 12.76
N LEU A 8 34.20 -37.49 12.31
CA LEU A 8 33.53 -37.78 11.06
C LEU A 8 32.04 -37.47 11.41
N VAL A 9 31.11 -37.23 10.49
CA VAL A 9 30.18 -38.27 10.03
C VAL A 9 29.22 -37.61 9.05
N ASN A 10 29.29 -38.12 7.82
CA ASN A 10 28.25 -38.17 6.81
C ASN A 10 26.81 -38.10 7.36
N ARG A 11 26.04 -37.14 6.87
CA ARG A 11 24.60 -37.36 6.68
C ARG A 11 24.18 -36.87 5.31
N THR A 12 24.50 -37.70 4.33
CA THR A 12 23.86 -37.70 3.02
C THR A 12 22.36 -37.89 3.20
N ILE A 13 21.58 -36.85 2.93
CA ILE A 13 20.14 -36.99 2.73
C ILE A 13 19.94 -37.18 1.23
N SER A 14 19.83 -38.45 0.84
CA SER A 14 19.30 -38.87 -0.44
C SER A 14 17.83 -38.45 -0.52
N ARG A 15 17.53 -37.27 -1.07
CA ARG A 15 16.21 -36.94 -1.60
C ARG A 15 16.21 -37.13 -3.11
N LEU A 16 16.15 -38.39 -3.51
CA LEU A 16 15.61 -38.77 -4.81
C LEU A 16 14.09 -38.67 -4.71
N SER A 17 13.52 -37.58 -5.22
CA SER A 17 12.09 -37.54 -5.53
C SER A 17 11.89 -36.88 -6.88
N ASN A 18 11.78 -37.75 -7.90
CA ASN A 18 11.01 -37.60 -9.13
C ASN A 18 10.80 -36.16 -9.63
N ALA A 19 11.82 -35.62 -10.31
CA ALA A 19 11.55 -34.73 -11.44
C ALA A 19 11.10 -35.61 -12.62
N GLN A 20 9.87 -36.11 -12.55
CA GLN A 20 9.20 -36.66 -13.71
C GLN A 20 8.82 -35.46 -14.58
N SER A 21 9.79 -35.02 -15.38
CA SER A 21 9.64 -34.05 -16.45
C SER A 21 8.62 -34.61 -17.43
N SER A 22 7.34 -34.39 -17.14
CA SER A 22 6.28 -34.48 -18.12
C SER A 22 6.49 -33.30 -19.06
N THR A 23 7.32 -33.52 -20.08
CA THR A 23 7.27 -32.81 -21.36
C THR A 23 5.94 -33.16 -22.04
N GLY A 24 4.84 -32.89 -21.35
CA GLY A 24 3.55 -32.75 -21.98
C GLY A 24 3.67 -31.52 -22.86
N LEU A 25 3.62 -31.72 -24.16
CA LEU A 25 3.45 -30.68 -25.17
C LEU A 25 2.34 -29.76 -24.67
N ARG A 26 2.71 -28.62 -24.09
CA ARG A 26 1.77 -27.59 -23.69
C ARG A 26 1.34 -26.97 -25.00
N PRO A 27 0.09 -27.15 -25.48
CA PRO A 27 -0.35 -26.45 -26.67
C PRO A 27 -0.21 -24.95 -26.39
N THR A 28 0.75 -24.32 -27.04
CA THR A 28 0.85 -22.87 -27.12
C THR A 28 -0.29 -22.42 -28.02
N PHE A 29 -1.49 -22.35 -27.46
CA PHE A 29 -2.59 -21.70 -28.15
C PHE A 29 -2.18 -20.25 -28.41
N PRO A 30 -2.25 -19.78 -29.66
CA PRO A 30 -2.01 -18.38 -29.96
C PRO A 30 -3.00 -17.54 -29.14
N GLN A 31 -2.50 -16.50 -28.47
CA GLN A 31 -3.27 -15.65 -27.55
C GLN A 31 -4.55 -15.06 -28.19
N SER A 32 -4.60 -15.00 -29.53
CA SER A 32 -5.75 -14.60 -30.32
C SER A 32 -6.96 -15.54 -30.22
N GLU A 33 -6.79 -16.83 -29.92
CA GLU A 33 -7.91 -17.77 -29.75
C GLU A 33 -8.54 -17.72 -28.35
N ARG A 34 -7.78 -17.30 -27.31
CA ARG A 34 -8.34 -17.20 -25.95
C ARG A 34 -9.49 -16.20 -25.84
N LYS A 35 -9.44 -15.11 -26.61
CA LYS A 35 -10.52 -14.10 -26.62
C LYS A 35 -11.81 -14.59 -27.27
N LYS A 36 -11.77 -15.66 -28.08
CA LYS A 36 -12.93 -16.12 -28.86
C LYS A 36 -13.73 -17.22 -28.16
N MET A 37 -13.18 -17.84 -27.10
CA MET A 37 -13.86 -18.91 -26.34
C MET A 37 -14.59 -18.43 -25.08
N GLU A 38 -14.53 -17.15 -24.72
CA GLU A 38 -15.27 -16.58 -23.56
C GLU A 38 -16.73 -16.22 -23.89
N GLY A 39 -17.31 -16.85 -24.92
CA GLY A 39 -18.63 -16.46 -25.47
C GLY A 39 -19.68 -17.56 -25.49
N MET A 40 -19.49 -18.69 -24.81
CA MET A 40 -20.47 -19.80 -24.83
C MET A 40 -21.26 -19.92 -23.52
N GLY A 41 -21.74 -18.78 -23.06
CA GLY A 41 -22.76 -18.60 -22.04
C GLY A 41 -23.17 -17.14 -22.15
N GLU A 42 -24.28 -16.86 -22.84
CA GLU A 42 -24.75 -15.49 -23.03
C GLU A 42 -24.94 -14.84 -21.67
N ASP A 43 -24.00 -13.98 -21.29
CA ASP A 43 -24.01 -13.34 -19.99
C ASP A 43 -25.16 -12.32 -20.00
N PHE A 44 -26.22 -12.60 -19.22
CA PHE A 44 -27.50 -11.87 -19.26
C PHE A 44 -27.43 -10.43 -18.74
N ARG A 45 -26.25 -9.95 -18.37
CA ARG A 45 -26.09 -8.67 -17.70
C ARG A 45 -25.98 -7.56 -18.74
N PRO A 46 -26.74 -6.47 -18.61
CA PRO A 46 -26.56 -5.31 -19.45
C PRO A 46 -25.10 -4.83 -19.43
N PRO A 47 -24.55 -4.36 -20.58
CA PRO A 47 -23.13 -4.01 -20.70
C PRO A 47 -22.68 -2.92 -19.71
N TRP A 48 -23.59 -2.08 -19.23
CA TRP A 48 -23.30 -1.04 -18.25
C TRP A 48 -22.92 -1.61 -16.87
N VAL A 49 -23.37 -2.82 -16.52
CA VAL A 49 -23.07 -3.46 -15.23
C VAL A 49 -21.58 -3.74 -15.09
N TYR A 50 -20.92 -4.18 -16.16
CA TYR A 50 -19.47 -4.43 -16.16
C TYR A 50 -18.68 -3.13 -16.01
N VAL A 51 -19.11 -2.07 -16.69
CA VAL A 51 -18.49 -0.75 -16.58
C VAL A 51 -18.65 -0.21 -15.16
N GLY A 52 -19.86 -0.30 -14.60
CA GLY A 52 -20.16 0.12 -13.23
C GLY A 52 -19.33 -0.66 -12.21
N THR A 53 -19.29 -1.98 -12.30
CA THR A 53 -18.51 -2.83 -11.39
C THR A 53 -17.02 -2.51 -11.46
N ARG A 54 -16.50 -2.26 -12.68
CA ARG A 54 -15.10 -1.89 -12.88
C ARG A 54 -14.79 -0.53 -12.25
N LEU A 55 -15.68 0.45 -12.43
CA LEU A 55 -15.53 1.79 -11.85
C LEU A 55 -15.62 1.76 -10.32
N ILE A 56 -16.56 0.98 -9.76
CA ILE A 56 -16.68 0.77 -8.32
C ILE A 56 -15.39 0.18 -7.76
N SER A 57 -14.83 -0.85 -8.40
CA SER A 57 -13.55 -1.43 -7.96
C SER A 57 -12.42 -0.40 -7.98
N PHE A 58 -12.37 0.45 -9.02
CA PHE A 58 -11.39 1.54 -9.11
C PHE A 58 -11.55 2.60 -8.01
N VAL A 59 -12.73 2.75 -7.42
CA VAL A 59 -12.98 3.70 -6.33
C VAL A 59 -12.80 3.05 -4.96
N VAL A 60 -13.39 1.88 -4.76
CA VAL A 60 -13.42 1.19 -3.45
C VAL A 60 -12.04 0.75 -3.00
N ILE A 61 -11.24 0.17 -3.90
CA ILE A 61 -9.89 -0.32 -3.54
C ILE A 61 -9.00 0.81 -3.01
N PRO A 62 -8.80 1.93 -3.73
CA PRO A 62 -8.02 3.03 -3.18
C PRO A 62 -8.70 3.72 -1.99
N ALA A 63 -10.03 3.80 -1.95
CA ALA A 63 -10.74 4.38 -0.80
C ALA A 63 -10.46 3.60 0.49
N VAL A 64 -10.47 2.27 0.45
CA VAL A 64 -10.13 1.43 1.59
C VAL A 64 -8.67 1.63 2.01
N GLY A 65 -7.75 1.75 1.04
CA GLY A 65 -6.34 2.05 1.32
C GLY A 65 -6.17 3.41 2.03
N LEU A 66 -6.79 4.47 1.51
CA LEU A 66 -6.75 5.80 2.11
C LEU A 66 -7.42 5.82 3.49
N TYR A 67 -8.57 5.17 3.64
CA TYR A 67 -9.25 5.04 4.93
C TYR A 67 -8.33 4.36 5.94
N SER A 68 -7.69 3.27 5.55
CA SER A 68 -6.75 2.54 6.41
C SER A 68 -5.56 3.42 6.84
N VAL A 69 -4.98 4.20 5.92
CA VAL A 69 -3.80 5.04 6.22
C VAL A 69 -4.15 6.26 7.10
N PHE A 70 -5.28 6.92 6.84
CA PHE A 70 -5.56 8.25 7.42
C PHE A 70 -6.63 8.28 8.50
N LEU A 71 -7.63 7.40 8.43
CA LEU A 71 -8.83 7.47 9.26
C LEU A 71 -8.89 6.33 10.27
N TYR A 72 -8.53 5.12 9.84
CA TYR A 72 -8.57 3.93 10.67
C TYR A 72 -7.49 3.98 11.75
N ASP A 73 -7.92 3.79 13.00
CA ASP A 73 -7.03 3.73 14.14
C ASP A 73 -6.71 2.26 14.46
N PHE A 74 -5.45 1.86 14.24
CA PHE A 74 -4.97 0.50 14.51
C PHE A 74 -4.66 0.25 16.00
N GLY A 75 -4.98 1.21 16.87
CA GLY A 75 -4.85 1.09 18.32
C GLY A 75 -3.60 1.76 18.88
N THR A 76 -3.33 1.52 20.16
CA THR A 76 -2.36 2.27 21.00
C THR A 76 -0.88 2.02 20.67
N GLN A 77 -0.58 1.14 19.71
CA GLN A 77 0.79 0.81 19.34
C GLN A 77 1.25 1.66 18.15
N ASN A 78 2.55 2.01 18.08
CA ASN A 78 3.11 2.81 16.99
C ASN A 78 2.84 2.15 15.63
N HIS A 79 1.83 2.64 14.90
CA HIS A 79 1.47 2.11 13.60
C HIS A 79 2.36 2.70 12.50
N VAL A 80 2.65 1.91 11.45
CA VAL A 80 3.52 2.32 10.33
C VAL A 80 3.07 3.58 9.61
N PHE A 81 1.78 3.92 9.65
CA PHE A 81 1.23 5.14 9.04
C PHE A 81 1.17 6.36 9.98
N THR A 82 1.54 6.22 11.25
CA THR A 82 1.62 7.33 12.21
C THR A 82 2.48 8.51 11.71
N PRO A 83 3.71 8.29 11.19
CA PRO A 83 4.51 9.40 10.67
C PRO A 83 3.86 10.10 9.47
N VAL A 84 3.23 9.34 8.57
CA VAL A 84 2.52 9.88 7.39
C VAL A 84 1.31 10.72 7.82
N ARG A 85 0.56 10.26 8.84
CA ARG A 85 -0.57 10.99 9.41
C ARG A 85 -0.16 12.30 10.07
N ARG A 86 0.99 12.32 10.75
CA ARG A 86 1.57 13.55 11.34
C ARG A 86 2.04 14.53 10.27
N TRP A 87 2.71 14.04 9.23
CA TRP A 87 3.13 14.88 8.10
C TRP A 87 1.93 15.50 7.40
N THR A 88 0.90 14.72 7.10
CA THR A 88 -0.32 15.24 6.48
C THR A 88 -1.06 16.22 7.39
N ALA A 89 -1.21 15.95 8.68
CA ALA A 89 -1.82 16.91 9.61
C ALA A 89 -1.06 18.25 9.66
N ASN A 90 0.27 18.22 9.63
CA ASN A 90 1.12 19.41 9.55
C ASN A 90 1.01 20.12 8.19
N ALA A 91 0.88 19.35 7.10
CA ALA A 91 0.68 19.92 5.77
C ALA A 91 -0.70 20.60 5.68
N PHE A 92 -1.77 19.92 6.08
CA PHE A 92 -3.12 20.49 6.09
C PHE A 92 -3.24 21.69 7.03
N SER A 93 -2.59 21.68 8.19
CA SER A 93 -2.55 22.86 9.05
C SER A 93 -1.88 24.03 8.34
N SER A 94 -0.75 23.82 7.66
CA SER A 94 -0.09 24.91 6.90
C SER A 94 -0.92 25.50 5.74
N PHE A 95 -1.88 24.74 5.19
CA PHE A 95 -2.76 25.23 4.11
C PHE A 95 -4.03 25.91 4.62
N PHE A 96 -4.58 25.46 5.76
CA PHE A 96 -5.82 25.99 6.33
C PHE A 96 -5.62 26.94 7.51
N THR A 97 -4.41 27.03 8.07
CA THR A 97 -4.00 27.98 9.10
C THR A 97 -2.99 28.96 8.54
N LEU A 98 -2.84 30.11 9.19
CA LEU A 98 -1.76 31.06 8.89
C LEU A 98 -0.43 30.31 8.91
N SER A 99 0.36 30.45 7.85
CA SER A 99 1.72 29.92 7.82
C SER A 99 2.50 30.42 9.03
N SER A 100 3.49 29.64 9.49
CA SER A 100 4.28 30.03 10.67
C SER A 100 4.94 31.41 10.53
N GLU A 101 5.16 31.86 9.30
CA GLU A 101 5.64 33.22 9.00
C GLU A 101 4.53 34.27 9.15
N GLU A 102 3.33 34.05 8.59
CA GLU A 102 2.20 34.96 8.76
C GLU A 102 1.76 35.06 10.23
N LYS A 103 1.83 33.96 10.98
CA LYS A 103 1.58 33.96 12.41
C LYS A 103 2.59 34.83 13.17
N LYS A 104 3.87 34.83 12.78
CA LYS A 104 4.89 35.70 13.40
C LYS A 104 4.62 37.17 13.12
N LEU A 105 4.18 37.50 11.90
CA LEU A 105 3.85 38.88 11.53
C LEU A 105 2.66 39.39 12.35
N LEU A 106 1.60 38.59 12.47
CA LEU A 106 0.44 38.93 13.30
C LEU A 106 0.79 39.06 14.78
N GLN A 107 1.69 38.21 15.29
CA GLN A 107 2.12 38.25 16.68
C GLN A 107 2.97 39.50 16.95
N GLN A 108 3.84 39.88 16.01
CA GLN A 108 4.61 41.12 16.07
C GLN A 108 3.70 42.36 16.00
N GLU A 109 2.65 42.34 15.18
CA GLU A 109 1.65 43.41 15.12
C GLU A 109 0.82 43.52 16.40
N GLN A 110 0.46 42.38 17.01
CA GLN A 110 -0.25 42.34 18.30
C GLN A 110 0.61 42.87 19.46
N ASP A 111 1.89 42.48 19.52
CA ASP A 111 2.83 42.95 20.56
C ASP A 111 3.07 44.47 20.46
N VAL A 112 3.16 45.00 19.23
CA VAL A 112 3.26 46.45 18.98
C VAL A 112 1.97 47.16 19.39
N GLY A 113 0.80 46.59 19.07
CA GLY A 113 -0.50 47.16 19.45
C GLY A 113 -0.76 47.16 20.96
N GLN A 114 -0.31 46.11 21.68
CA GLN A 114 -0.47 46.02 23.14
C GLN A 114 0.45 46.97 23.93
N GLY A 115 1.54 47.46 23.32
CA GLY A 115 2.38 48.50 23.89
C GLY A 115 1.67 49.85 24.09
N TYR A 116 0.54 50.09 23.43
CA TYR A 116 -0.20 51.36 23.48
C TYR A 116 -1.45 51.32 24.39
N THR A 117 -1.84 50.17 24.94
CA THR A 117 -3.08 50.02 25.74
C THR A 117 -2.84 49.69 27.22
N LYS A 118 -1.66 50.04 27.76
CA LYS A 118 -1.40 49.94 29.20
C LYS A 118 -1.48 51.34 29.82
N PRO A 119 -2.44 51.63 30.74
CA PRO A 119 -2.45 52.89 31.48
C PRO A 119 -1.24 52.98 32.43
#